data_AF-A0A949MA91-F1
#
_entry.id   AF-A0A949MA91-F1
#
_cell.length_a   1.000
_cell.length_b   1.000
_cell.length_c   1.000
_cell.angle_alpha   90.00
_cell.angle_beta   90.00
_cell.angle_gamma   90.00
#
_symmetry.space_group_name_H-M   'P 1'
#
loop_
_entity.id
_entity.type
_entity.pdbx_description
1 polymer ?
#
loop_
_entity_poly.entity_id
_entity_poly.type
_entity_poly.pdbx_seq_one_letter_code
_entity_poly.pdbx_strand_id
1 'polypeptide(L)'
;MTLPVGLRGVTGVHTLINTLWGTASTPALATLRFTFDDGSTFVKPLVGNVDIRDYYQNVFTNEINNTTTVRVFFTDTDGPAGPNRYRLDKQFVDLSAYSEKTLVSVRLADFGNENLQRTFLAGMTVQSVPEPSALLLLGSGVLGLFAARRAKGR
;
A
#
# COMPACT_ATOMS: atom_id res chain seq x y z
N MET A 1 -1.25 8.71 -11.93
CA MET A 1 -1.32 9.73 -10.85
C MET A 1 -0.16 9.55 -9.88
N THR A 2 0.26 10.59 -9.16
CA THR A 2 1.31 10.52 -8.13
C THR A 2 0.79 11.14 -6.84
N LEU A 3 0.98 10.44 -5.73
CA LEU A 3 0.59 10.85 -4.39
C LEU A 3 1.85 11.14 -3.56
N PRO A 4 2.01 12.36 -3.02
CA PRO A 4 3.10 12.64 -2.07
C PRO A 4 2.83 11.92 -0.73
N VAL A 5 3.89 11.42 -0.09
CA VAL A 5 3.81 10.73 1.21
C VAL A 5 4.71 11.41 2.25
N GLY A 6 6.03 11.37 2.08
CA GLY A 6 6.99 12.07 2.95
C GLY A 6 7.14 11.45 4.35
N LEU A 7 7.00 10.12 4.49
CA LEU A 7 7.07 9.43 5.78
C LEU A 7 8.27 8.47 5.84
N ARG A 8 9.03 8.50 6.94
CA ARG A 8 10.07 7.52 7.28
C ARG A 8 9.48 6.36 8.09
N GLY A 9 10.18 5.23 8.17
CA GLY A 9 9.72 4.09 8.96
C GLY A 9 8.58 3.31 8.31
N VAL A 10 8.32 3.52 7.01
CA VAL A 10 7.20 2.88 6.30
C VAL A 10 7.48 1.39 6.13
N THR A 11 6.61 0.56 6.69
CA THR A 11 6.70 -0.91 6.59
C THR A 11 5.67 -1.50 5.63
N GLY A 12 4.66 -0.73 5.23
CA GLY A 12 3.76 -1.15 4.17
C GLY A 12 2.76 -0.10 3.76
N VAL A 13 2.08 -0.36 2.64
CA VAL A 13 1.03 0.50 2.11
C VAL A 13 -0.19 -0.33 1.81
N HIS A 14 -1.34 0.16 2.29
CA HIS A 14 -2.65 -0.36 1.94
C HIS A 14 -3.29 0.53 0.89
N THR A 15 -3.88 -0.08 -0.13
CA THR A 15 -4.70 0.62 -1.13
C THR A 15 -6.09 0.04 -1.15
N LEU A 16 -7.04 0.88 -1.54
CA LEU A 16 -8.39 0.50 -1.89
C LEU A 16 -8.54 0.80 -3.40
N ILE A 17 -8.22 -0.18 -4.23
CA ILE A 17 -8.10 -0.02 -5.69
C ILE A 17 -8.72 -1.21 -6.42
N ASN A 18 -9.46 -0.88 -7.48
CA ASN A 18 -10.02 -1.83 -8.42
C ASN A 18 -9.88 -1.27 -9.84
N THR A 19 -10.39 -2.01 -10.80
CA THR A 19 -10.52 -1.56 -12.18
C THR A 19 -11.99 -1.37 -12.58
N LEU A 20 -12.27 -0.47 -13.52
CA LEU A 20 -13.59 -0.29 -14.16
C LEU A 20 -13.89 -1.40 -15.18
N TRP A 21 -12.82 -1.88 -15.80
CA TRP A 21 -12.70 -3.06 -16.63
C TRP A 21 -11.30 -3.59 -16.37
N GLY A 22 -11.10 -4.90 -16.35
CA GLY A 22 -9.79 -5.47 -16.05
C GLY A 22 -9.45 -6.66 -16.93
N THR A 23 -8.16 -6.85 -17.21
CA THR A 23 -7.67 -7.96 -18.03
C THR A 23 -6.58 -8.73 -17.29
N ALA A 24 -6.57 -10.04 -17.48
CA ALA A 24 -5.51 -10.91 -16.96
C ALA A 24 -4.34 -10.91 -17.96
N SER A 25 -3.58 -9.82 -17.99
CA SER A 25 -2.43 -9.66 -18.89
C SER A 25 -1.09 -9.81 -18.18
N THR A 26 -0.12 -10.34 -18.92
CA THR A 26 1.30 -10.31 -18.57
C THR A 26 2.07 -9.71 -19.76
N PRO A 27 2.71 -8.54 -19.61
CA PRO A 27 2.89 -7.76 -18.38
C PRO A 27 1.59 -7.13 -17.85
N ALA A 28 1.59 -6.77 -16.57
CA ALA A 28 0.48 -6.06 -15.93
C ALA A 28 0.27 -4.69 -16.58
N LEU A 29 -0.98 -4.32 -16.84
CA LEU A 29 -1.34 -2.98 -17.35
C LEU A 29 -1.50 -1.93 -16.25
N ALA A 30 -1.23 -2.28 -14.99
CA ALA A 30 -1.19 -1.30 -13.91
C ALA A 30 -0.05 -1.60 -12.93
N THR A 31 0.52 -0.55 -12.33
CA THR A 31 1.61 -0.65 -11.37
C THR A 31 1.50 0.38 -10.26
N LEU A 32 1.94 0.01 -9.06
CA LEU A 32 2.27 0.95 -7.99
C LEU A 32 3.78 1.08 -7.91
N ARG A 33 4.30 2.30 -8.08
CA ARG A 33 5.72 2.62 -7.89
C ARG A 33 5.90 3.44 -6.63
N PHE A 34 6.81 3.00 -5.78
CA PHE A 34 7.19 3.63 -4.52
C PHE A 34 8.58 4.24 -4.71
N THR A 35 8.73 5.54 -4.46
CA THR A 35 9.98 6.27 -4.60
C THR A 35 10.47 6.73 -3.23
N PHE A 36 11.73 6.44 -2.93
CA PHE A 36 12.37 6.78 -1.68
C PHE A 36 13.29 8.00 -1.81
N ASP A 37 13.71 8.56 -0.67
CA ASP A 37 14.57 9.74 -0.55
C ASP A 37 15.99 9.55 -1.08
N ASP A 38 16.50 8.32 -1.05
CA ASP A 38 17.78 7.94 -1.67
C ASP A 38 17.71 7.73 -3.19
N GLY A 39 16.55 8.00 -3.80
CA GLY A 39 16.31 7.82 -5.24
C GLY A 39 15.98 6.37 -5.64
N SER A 40 16.05 5.41 -4.72
CA SER A 40 15.64 4.03 -5.00
C SER A 40 14.13 3.92 -5.24
N THR A 41 13.72 2.87 -5.95
CA THR A 41 12.31 2.61 -6.21
C THR A 41 11.94 1.14 -6.03
N PHE A 42 10.75 0.89 -5.50
CA PHE A 42 10.09 -0.41 -5.55
C PHE A 42 8.89 -0.34 -6.49
N VAL A 43 8.67 -1.35 -7.32
CA VAL A 43 7.54 -1.40 -8.26
C VAL A 43 6.76 -2.69 -8.02
N LYS A 44 5.47 -2.54 -7.70
CA LYS A 44 4.52 -3.63 -7.58
C LYS A 44 3.63 -3.67 -8.84
N PRO A 45 3.79 -4.66 -9.72
CA PRO A 45 2.81 -4.95 -10.76
C PRO A 45 1.46 -5.30 -10.12
N LEU A 46 0.37 -4.84 -10.73
CA LEU A 46 -0.99 -5.21 -10.37
C LEU A 46 -1.55 -6.13 -11.45
N VAL A 47 -1.28 -7.44 -11.33
CA VAL A 47 -1.68 -8.44 -12.33
C VAL A 47 -3.18 -8.74 -12.17
N GLY A 48 -3.92 -8.67 -13.28
CA GLY A 48 -5.35 -9.00 -13.28
C GLY A 48 -5.61 -10.46 -12.90
N ASN A 49 -6.69 -10.73 -12.17
CA ASN A 49 -7.00 -12.03 -11.57
C ASN A 49 -6.01 -12.49 -10.46
N VAL A 50 -5.05 -11.64 -10.06
CA VAL A 50 -4.08 -11.96 -9.01
C VAL A 50 -4.05 -10.85 -7.97
N ASP A 51 -3.60 -9.65 -8.34
CA ASP A 51 -3.43 -8.49 -7.45
C ASP A 51 -4.57 -7.46 -7.58
N ILE A 52 -5.30 -7.47 -8.70
CA ILE A 52 -6.39 -6.54 -8.96
C ILE A 52 -7.45 -7.16 -9.87
N ARG A 53 -8.69 -6.67 -9.77
CA ARG A 53 -9.80 -7.12 -10.60
C ARG A 53 -10.84 -6.02 -10.86
N ASP A 54 -11.78 -6.31 -11.75
CA ASP A 54 -12.94 -5.45 -12.03
C ASP A 54 -13.80 -5.25 -10.76
N TYR A 55 -14.26 -4.02 -10.54
CA TYR A 55 -15.19 -3.65 -9.47
C TYR A 55 -16.60 -4.20 -9.68
N TYR A 56 -16.97 -4.55 -10.93
CA TYR A 56 -18.25 -5.16 -11.26
C TYR A 56 -18.04 -6.65 -11.59
N GLN A 57 -18.77 -7.55 -10.92
CA GLN A 57 -18.56 -8.99 -11.07
C GLN A 57 -19.23 -9.52 -12.36
N ASN A 58 -18.63 -9.29 -13.53
CA ASN A 58 -19.17 -9.73 -14.81
C ASN A 58 -18.13 -10.41 -15.71
N VAL A 59 -17.84 -9.90 -16.91
CA VAL A 59 -17.01 -10.59 -17.92
C VAL A 59 -15.50 -10.32 -17.80
N PHE A 60 -15.11 -9.23 -17.15
CA PHE A 60 -13.72 -8.87 -16.94
C PHE A 60 -13.09 -9.68 -15.79
N THR A 61 -11.88 -9.33 -15.37
CA THR A 61 -11.20 -10.04 -14.28
C THR A 61 -12.06 -10.13 -13.02
N ASN A 62 -12.13 -11.33 -12.43
CA ASN A 62 -12.99 -11.66 -11.30
C ASN A 62 -12.29 -12.27 -10.10
N GLU A 63 -11.05 -12.68 -10.26
CA GLU A 63 -10.29 -13.39 -9.23
C GLU A 63 -9.30 -12.45 -8.54
N ILE A 64 -8.90 -12.83 -7.33
CA ILE A 64 -7.83 -12.21 -6.55
C ILE A 64 -7.10 -13.31 -5.78
N ASN A 65 -5.87 -13.04 -5.35
CA ASN A 65 -5.03 -14.01 -4.66
C ASN A 65 -5.44 -14.32 -3.20
N ASN A 66 -6.43 -13.61 -2.63
CA ASN A 66 -6.94 -13.77 -1.26
C ASN A 66 -5.86 -13.75 -0.16
N THR A 67 -4.69 -13.16 -0.43
CA THR A 67 -3.57 -13.05 0.51
C THR A 67 -3.19 -11.58 0.68
N THR A 68 -2.46 -11.04 -0.29
CA THR A 68 -2.10 -9.62 -0.33
C THR A 68 -3.23 -8.76 -0.90
N THR A 69 -4.18 -9.36 -1.60
CA THR A 69 -5.40 -8.71 -2.08
C THR A 69 -6.61 -9.40 -1.50
N VAL A 70 -7.47 -8.65 -0.82
CA VAL A 70 -8.67 -9.16 -0.15
C VAL A 70 -9.87 -8.27 -0.45
N ARG A 71 -11.05 -8.86 -0.58
CA ARG A 71 -12.30 -8.10 -0.72
C ARG A 71 -12.70 -7.51 0.63
N VAL A 72 -12.97 -6.21 0.65
CA VAL A 72 -13.39 -5.50 1.89
C VAL A 72 -14.80 -4.94 1.82
N PHE A 73 -15.40 -4.91 0.63
CA PHE A 73 -16.79 -4.51 0.44
C PHE A 73 -17.43 -5.29 -0.71
N PHE A 74 -18.74 -5.54 -0.60
CA PHE A 74 -19.58 -5.98 -1.70
C PHE A 74 -21.01 -5.48 -1.52
N THR A 75 -21.74 -5.30 -2.62
CA THR A 75 -23.17 -4.97 -2.56
C THR A 75 -24.01 -6.24 -2.40
N ASP A 76 -25.07 -6.14 -1.59
CA ASP A 76 -26.05 -7.22 -1.43
C ASP A 76 -27.02 -7.32 -2.61
N THR A 77 -27.17 -6.22 -3.35
CA THR A 77 -28.06 -6.09 -4.50
C THR A 77 -27.32 -5.80 -5.80
N ASP A 78 -28.03 -6.04 -6.89
CA ASP A 78 -27.70 -5.58 -8.23
C ASP A 78 -27.55 -4.06 -8.23
N GLY A 79 -26.63 -3.57 -9.05
CA GLY A 79 -26.48 -2.13 -9.22
C GLY A 79 -26.70 -1.70 -10.67
N PRO A 80 -26.36 -0.45 -10.99
CA PRO A 80 -26.88 0.23 -12.18
C PRO A 80 -26.40 -0.35 -13.52
N ALA A 81 -25.30 -1.12 -13.56
CA ALA A 81 -24.79 -1.73 -14.78
C ALA A 81 -25.33 -3.15 -15.04
N GLY A 82 -26.20 -3.69 -14.19
CA GLY A 82 -26.86 -4.97 -14.39
C GLY A 82 -26.93 -5.86 -13.14
N PRO A 83 -27.29 -7.14 -13.31
CA PRO A 83 -27.69 -8.02 -12.21
C PRO A 83 -26.51 -8.61 -11.42
N ASN A 84 -25.36 -7.93 -11.43
CA ASN A 84 -24.18 -8.40 -10.71
C ASN A 84 -23.79 -7.43 -9.60
N ARG A 85 -23.07 -7.99 -8.64
CA ARG A 85 -22.60 -7.26 -7.47
C ARG A 85 -21.42 -6.38 -7.80
N TYR A 86 -21.33 -5.27 -7.08
CA TYR A 86 -20.15 -4.42 -7.03
C TYR A 86 -19.30 -4.81 -5.84
N ARG A 87 -17.99 -4.58 -5.96
CA ARG A 87 -17.02 -4.91 -4.92
C ARG A 87 -15.90 -3.89 -4.86
N LEU A 88 -15.29 -3.84 -3.68
CA LEU A 88 -14.08 -3.07 -3.44
C LEU A 88 -13.07 -3.95 -2.73
N ASP A 89 -11.86 -3.97 -3.26
CA ASP A 89 -10.76 -4.78 -2.80
C ASP A 89 -9.67 -3.91 -2.20
N LYS A 90 -9.06 -4.43 -1.14
CA LYS A 90 -7.89 -3.87 -0.48
C LYS A 90 -6.66 -4.66 -0.90
N GLN A 91 -5.58 -3.95 -1.21
CA GLN A 91 -4.26 -4.52 -1.41
C GLN A 91 -3.36 -4.14 -0.24
N PHE A 92 -2.38 -4.99 0.03
CA PHE A 92 -1.25 -4.70 0.89
C PHE A 92 0.04 -4.89 0.12
N VAL A 93 0.90 -3.88 0.17
CA VAL A 93 2.26 -3.93 -0.33
C VAL A 93 3.20 -3.84 0.86
N ASP A 94 3.96 -4.91 1.08
CA ASP A 94 5.01 -4.96 2.10
C ASP A 94 6.21 -4.13 1.64
N LEU A 95 6.63 -3.19 2.48
CA LEU A 95 7.78 -2.32 2.28
C LEU A 95 8.76 -2.41 3.45
N SER A 96 8.68 -3.45 4.29
CA SER A 96 9.54 -3.65 5.46
C SER A 96 11.03 -3.55 5.14
N ALA A 97 11.46 -4.02 3.95
CA ALA A 97 12.84 -3.91 3.48
C ALA A 97 13.33 -2.46 3.23
N TYR A 98 12.43 -1.48 3.26
CA TYR A 98 12.71 -0.06 3.03
C TYR A 98 12.40 0.81 4.25
N SER A 99 12.13 0.23 5.42
CA SER A 99 11.70 0.94 6.63
C SER A 99 12.68 2.04 7.08
N GLU A 100 13.97 1.87 6.84
CA GLU A 100 14.99 2.87 7.19
C GLU A 100 14.96 4.12 6.30
N LYS A 101 14.22 4.08 5.19
CA LYS A 101 14.14 5.16 4.20
C LYS A 101 12.87 5.97 4.36
N THR A 102 12.87 7.17 3.76
CA THR A 102 11.66 7.98 3.65
C THR A 102 10.93 7.63 2.36
N LEU A 103 9.69 7.14 2.45
CA LEU A 103 8.82 7.01 1.28
C LEU A 103 8.37 8.42 0.85
N VAL A 104 8.90 8.88 -0.28
CA VAL A 104 8.64 10.23 -0.81
C VAL A 104 7.30 10.26 -1.55
N SER A 105 7.05 9.28 -2.41
CA SER A 105 5.81 9.25 -3.20
C SER A 105 5.40 7.86 -3.63
N VAL A 106 4.10 7.71 -3.93
CA VAL A 106 3.53 6.54 -4.57
C VAL A 106 2.89 6.96 -5.89
N ARG A 107 3.28 6.32 -7.00
CA ARG A 107 2.73 6.55 -8.33
C ARG A 107 1.92 5.34 -8.78
N LEU A 108 0.63 5.55 -9.01
CA LEU A 108 -0.23 4.62 -9.74
C LEU A 108 -0.10 4.93 -11.24
N ALA A 109 0.38 3.95 -12.00
CA ALA A 109 0.42 3.99 -13.46
C ALA A 109 -0.58 2.98 -14.02
N ASP A 110 -1.33 3.42 -15.02
CA ASP A 110 -2.29 2.65 -15.77
C ASP A 110 -1.92 2.77 -17.25
N PHE A 111 -1.68 1.63 -17.89
CA PHE A 111 -1.28 1.50 -19.29
C PHE A 111 -2.38 0.86 -20.12
N GLY A 112 -3.58 0.71 -19.55
CA GLY A 112 -4.72 0.12 -20.20
C GLY A 112 -5.44 1.07 -21.15
N ASN A 113 -6.58 0.60 -21.63
CA ASN A 113 -7.47 1.34 -22.52
C ASN A 113 -8.93 1.11 -22.12
N GLU A 114 -9.83 1.91 -22.69
CA GLU A 114 -11.28 1.71 -22.55
C GLU A 114 -11.67 0.27 -22.95
N ASN A 115 -12.60 -0.33 -22.21
CA ASN A 115 -13.04 -1.72 -22.38
C ASN A 115 -11.93 -2.79 -22.29
N LEU A 116 -10.75 -2.44 -21.74
CA LEU A 116 -9.66 -3.38 -21.52
C LEU A 116 -9.19 -3.33 -20.06
N GLN A 117 -8.65 -2.18 -19.67
CA GLN A 117 -8.16 -1.96 -18.32
C GLN A 117 -8.22 -0.47 -17.98
N ARG A 118 -8.91 -0.12 -16.90
CA ARG A 118 -8.82 1.22 -16.29
C ARG A 118 -8.90 1.14 -14.78
N THR A 119 -7.91 1.65 -14.07
CA THR A 119 -7.83 1.66 -12.61
C THR A 119 -8.52 2.87 -12.00
N PHE A 120 -9.08 2.69 -10.81
CA PHE A 120 -9.47 3.78 -9.93
C PHE A 120 -9.00 3.49 -8.51
N LEU A 121 -8.46 4.51 -7.85
CA LEU A 121 -7.97 4.45 -6.47
C LEU A 121 -8.93 5.21 -5.56
N ALA A 122 -9.62 4.49 -4.68
CA ALA A 122 -10.57 5.07 -3.73
C ALA A 122 -9.91 5.52 -2.42
N GLY A 123 -8.78 4.92 -2.04
CA GLY A 123 -8.07 5.27 -0.82
C GLY A 123 -6.68 4.65 -0.72
N MET A 124 -5.83 5.27 0.10
CA MET A 124 -4.49 4.77 0.41
C MET A 124 -4.14 5.10 1.87
N THR A 125 -3.62 4.13 2.60
CA THR A 125 -3.13 4.29 3.98
C THR A 125 -1.70 3.77 4.07
N VAL A 126 -0.85 4.51 4.74
CA VAL A 126 0.55 4.14 4.96
C VAL A 126 0.70 3.58 6.37
N GLN A 127 1.34 2.42 6.48
CA GLN A 127 1.73 1.81 7.74
C GLN A 127 3.19 2.15 8.02
N SER A 128 3.46 2.84 9.12
CA SER A 128 4.81 3.21 9.55
C SER A 128 5.03 2.88 11.02
N VAL A 129 6.25 2.49 11.36
CA VAL A 129 6.68 2.34 12.75
C VAL A 129 7.32 3.68 13.17
N PRO A 130 6.81 4.36 14.21
CA PRO A 130 7.43 5.58 14.71
C PRO A 130 8.85 5.32 15.18
N GLU A 131 9.78 6.21 14.85
CA GLU A 131 11.10 6.17 15.48
C GLU A 131 10.96 6.42 16.99
N PRO A 132 11.71 5.71 17.84
CA PRO A 132 11.77 6.02 19.26
C PRO A 132 12.19 7.48 19.44
N SER A 133 11.36 8.28 20.12
CA SER A 133 11.70 9.66 20.41
C SER A 133 13.07 9.72 21.09
N ALA A 134 14.05 10.41 20.51
CA ALA A 134 15.41 10.52 21.07
C ALA A 134 15.43 11.01 22.54
N LEU A 135 14.37 11.68 22.98
CA LEU A 135 14.09 12.06 24.38
C LEU A 135 14.05 10.87 25.36
N LEU A 136 13.52 9.71 24.95
CA LEU A 136 13.51 8.49 25.79
C LEU A 136 14.91 7.86 25.92
N LEU A 137 15.70 7.94 24.85
CA LEU A 137 17.07 7.41 24.83
C LEU A 137 18.03 8.28 25.65
N LEU A 138 17.87 9.61 25.60
CA LEU A 138 18.65 10.54 26.42
C LEU A 138 18.21 10.53 27.88
N GLY A 139 16.91 10.42 28.17
CA GLY A 139 16.39 10.37 29.55
C GLY A 139 16.90 9.16 30.35
N SER A 140 16.97 7.99 29.70
CA SER A 140 17.49 6.75 30.32
C SER A 140 19.01 6.78 30.47
N GLY A 141 19.76 7.31 29.48
CA GLY A 141 21.21 7.44 29.56
C GLY A 141 21.67 8.41 30.66
N VAL A 142 21.01 9.58 30.77
CA VAL A 142 21.35 10.59 31.77
C VAL A 142 21.06 10.10 33.20
N LEU A 143 19.91 9.44 33.42
CA LEU A 143 19.59 8.84 34.73
C LEU A 143 20.60 7.76 35.14
N GLY A 144 21.04 6.91 34.21
CA GLY A 144 22.07 5.89 34.47
C GLY A 144 23.43 6.49 34.84
N LEU A 145 23.83 7.58 34.19
CA LEU A 145 25.08 8.31 34.47
C LEU A 145 25.08 8.98 35.86
N PHE A 146 23.95 9.52 36.32
CA PHE A 146 23.84 10.07 37.67
C PHE A 146 23.82 9.00 38.76
N ALA A 147 23.16 7.86 38.52
CA ALA A 147 23.15 6.74 39.46
C ALA A 147 24.55 6.10 39.62
N ALA A 148 25.30 5.93 38.53
CA ALA A 148 26.64 5.36 38.56
C ALA A 148 27.67 6.25 39.28
N ARG A 149 27.52 7.59 39.18
CA ARG A 149 28.39 8.54 39.92
C ARG A 149 28.16 8.50 41.42
N ARG A 150 26.95 8.22 41.89
CA ARG A 150 26.62 8.16 43.33
C ARG A 150 27.13 6.88 44.00
N ALA A 151 27.33 5.80 43.24
CA ALA A 151 27.81 4.51 43.75
C ALA A 151 29.34 4.44 43.94
N LYS A 152 30.12 5.30 43.27
CA LYS A 152 31.60 5.34 43.38
C LYS A 152 32.14 6.29 44.47
N GLY A 153 31.27 7.01 45.17
CA GLY A 153 31.63 7.99 46.20
C GLY A 153 31.43 7.52 47.65
N ARG A 154 31.35 6.21 47.90
CA ARG A 154 31.24 5.61 49.24
C ARG A 154 32.36 4.59 49.43
#